data_AF-A0A1C5N5B6-F1
#
_entry.id   AF-A0A1C5N5B6-F1
#
_cell.length_a   1.000
_cell.length_b   1.000
_cell.length_c   1.000
_cell.angle_alpha   90.00
_cell.angle_beta   90.00
_cell.angle_gamma   90.00
#
_symmetry.space_group_name_H-M   'P 1'
#
loop_
_entity.id
_entity.type
_entity.pdbx_description
1 polymer ?
#
loop_
_entity_poly.entity_id
_entity_poly.type
_entity_poly.pdbx_seq_one_letter_code
_entity_poly.pdbx_strand_id
1 'polypeptide(L)' 'MTPKQKAKILREIYGGLMTLEDVRRELGCTKRWAKQWLENHQIFGIRMSEKRVKYDADMVASAIVRDMSVSA' A
#
# COMPACT_ATOMS: atom_id res chain seq x y z
N MET A 1 -6.02 -9.94 -11.67
CA MET A 1 -5.34 -10.38 -10.43
C MET A 1 -6.25 -10.07 -9.26
N THR A 2 -6.48 -11.00 -8.32
CA THR A 2 -7.40 -10.71 -7.19
C THR A 2 -6.68 -9.94 -6.08
N PRO A 3 -7.40 -9.12 -5.28
CA PRO A 3 -6.80 -8.39 -4.16
C PRO A 3 -6.12 -9.31 -3.16
N LYS A 4 -6.72 -10.49 -2.87
CA LYS A 4 -6.13 -11.52 -2.00
C LYS A 4 -4.82 -12.11 -2.53
N GLN A 5 -4.70 -12.30 -3.85
CA GLN A 5 -3.44 -12.77 -4.45
C GLN A 5 -2.35 -11.70 -4.34
N LYS A 6 -2.67 -10.43 -4.62
CA LYS A 6 -1.68 -9.35 -4.48
C LYS A 6 -1.29 -9.15 -3.01
N ALA A 7 -2.23 -9.27 -2.09
CA ALA A 7 -1.97 -9.17 -0.65
C ALA A 7 -1.05 -10.28 -0.17
N LYS A 8 -1.25 -11.52 -0.63
CA LYS A 8 -0.37 -12.63 -0.31
C LYS A 8 1.07 -12.39 -0.79
N ILE A 9 1.23 -11.91 -2.02
CA ILE A 9 2.54 -11.56 -2.59
C ILE A 9 3.20 -10.44 -1.78
N LEU A 10 2.51 -9.34 -1.52
CA LEU A 10 3.04 -8.22 -0.75
C LEU A 10 3.34 -8.61 0.70
N ARG A 11 2.56 -9.52 1.29
CA ARG A 11 2.82 -10.07 2.61
C ARG A 11 4.05 -10.98 2.63
N GLU A 12 4.28 -11.79 1.60
CA GLU A 12 5.51 -12.59 1.47
C GLU A 12 6.75 -11.70 1.27
N ILE A 13 6.65 -10.63 0.46
CA ILE A 13 7.78 -9.74 0.16
C ILE A 13 8.11 -8.81 1.35
N TYR A 14 7.08 -8.21 1.97
CA TYR A 14 7.25 -7.16 2.99
C TYR A 14 6.90 -7.61 4.42
N GLY A 15 6.52 -8.87 4.61
CA GLY A 15 6.15 -9.40 5.93
C GLY A 15 4.81 -8.89 6.47
N GLY A 16 3.94 -8.35 5.61
CA GLY A 16 2.58 -7.91 5.96
C GLY A 16 2.45 -6.43 6.33
N LEU A 17 3.55 -5.73 6.58
CA LEU A 17 3.54 -4.29 6.88
C LEU A 17 4.54 -3.55 6.00
N MET A 18 4.05 -2.60 5.21
CA MET A 18 4.84 -1.81 4.27
C MET A 18 5.12 -0.42 4.81
N THR A 19 6.30 0.14 4.55
CA THR A 19 6.54 1.56 4.85
C THR A 19 6.06 2.44 3.70
N LEU A 20 5.95 3.76 3.93
CA LEU A 20 5.65 4.70 2.85
C LEU A 20 6.65 4.59 1.69
N GLU A 21 7.90 4.21 1.96
CA GLU A 21 8.92 4.04 0.94
C GLU A 21 8.68 2.81 0.08
N ASP A 22 8.19 1.72 0.67
CA ASP A 22 7.82 0.50 -0.05
C ASP A 22 6.59 0.74 -0.92
N VAL A 23 5.57 1.41 -0.38
CA VAL A 23 4.37 1.81 -1.14
C VAL A 23 4.75 2.70 -2.32
N ARG A 24 5.64 3.67 -2.10
CA ARG A 24 6.16 4.52 -3.16
C ARG A 24 6.90 3.73 -4.24
N ARG A 25 7.71 2.74 -3.85
CA ARG A 25 8.44 1.87 -4.79
C ARG A 25 7.47 1.02 -5.62
N GLU A 26 6.46 0.42 -4.99
CA GLU A 26 5.41 -0.35 -5.68
C GLU A 26 4.62 0.52 -6.66
N LEU A 27 4.29 1.75 -6.28
CA LEU A 27 3.55 2.68 -7.14
C LEU A 27 4.43 3.38 -8.19
N GLY A 28 5.76 3.31 -8.07
CA GLY A 28 6.69 4.05 -8.94
C GLY A 28 6.54 5.57 -8.86
N CYS A 29 5.95 6.09 -7.79
CA CYS A 29 5.51 7.49 -7.69
C CYS A 29 6.37 8.34 -6.74
N THR A 30 6.02 9.62 -6.58
CA THR A 30 6.67 10.51 -5.59
C THR A 30 6.10 10.27 -4.18
N LYS A 31 6.85 10.63 -3.13
CA LYS A 31 6.40 10.50 -1.73
C LYS A 31 5.07 11.24 -1.47
N ARG A 32 4.89 12.42 -2.08
CA ARG A 32 3.64 13.20 -1.97
C ARG A 32 2.46 12.46 -2.58
N TRP A 33 2.65 11.94 -3.80
CA TRP A 33 1.58 11.22 -4.49
C TRP A 33 1.23 9.91 -3.79
N ALA A 34 2.23 9.14 -3.33
CA ALA A 34 2.00 7.94 -2.54
C ALA A 34 1.21 8.21 -1.25
N LYS A 35 1.52 9.33 -0.56
CA LYS A 35 0.78 9.74 0.63
C LYS A 35 -0.67 10.10 0.29
N GLN A 36 -0.87 10.93 -0.74
CA GLN A 36 -2.21 11.32 -1.18
C GLN A 36 -3.03 10.11 -1.66
N TRP A 37 -2.41 9.17 -2.36
CA TRP A 37 -3.03 7.92 -2.78
C TRP A 37 -3.48 7.10 -1.56
N LEU A 38 -2.63 6.91 -0.57
CA LEU A 38 -3.00 6.24 0.69
C LEU A 38 -4.18 6.93 1.38
N GLU A 39 -4.19 8.27 1.44
CA GLU A 39 -5.29 9.05 2.01
C GLU A 39 -6.59 8.88 1.21
N ASN A 40 -6.54 8.94 -0.12
CA ASN A 40 -7.68 8.73 -1.01
C ASN A 40 -8.29 7.34 -0.87
N HIS A 41 -7.46 6.32 -0.68
CA HIS A 41 -7.89 4.94 -0.46
C HIS A 41 -8.24 4.63 1.00
N GLN A 42 -8.22 5.64 1.89
CA GLN A 42 -8.50 5.50 3.33
C GLN A 42 -7.59 4.47 4.02
N ILE A 43 -6.35 4.34 3.56
CA ILE A 43 -5.35 3.44 4.14
C ILE A 43 -4.63 4.20 5.25
N PHE A 44 -5.07 3.94 6.48
CA PHE A 44 -4.46 4.54 7.65
C PHE A 44 -3.13 3.85 7.99
N GLY A 45 -2.11 4.67 8.21
CA GLY A 45 -0.82 4.18 8.68
C GLY A 45 -0.89 3.83 10.17
N ILE A 46 -0.50 2.60 10.50
CA ILE A 46 -0.27 2.14 11.87
C ILE A 46 1.01 2.81 12.38
N ARG A 47 0.84 3.72 13.33
CA ARG A 47 1.95 4.44 13.96
C ARG A 47 2.64 3.51 14.96
N MET A 48 3.80 2.98 14.57
CA MET A 48 4.62 2.10 15.42
C MET A 48 5.54 2.91 16.34
N SER A 49 5.99 4.09 15.91
CA SER A 49 6.80 5.02 16.72
C SER A 49 6.65 6.46 16.21
N GLU A 50 7.23 7.43 16.92
CA GLU A 50 7.17 8.86 16.58
C GLU A 50 7.55 9.16 15.11
N LYS A 51 8.50 8.39 14.54
CA LYS A 51 9.01 8.54 13.17
C LYS A 51 8.75 7.34 12.25
N ARG A 52 8.04 6.30 12.72
CA ARG A 52 7.80 5.07 11.94
C ARG A 52 6.31 4.80 11.83
N VAL A 53 5.80 5.05 10.63
CA VAL A 53 4.44 4.69 10.21
C VAL A 53 4.56 3.53 9.24
N LYS A 54 3.81 2.46 9.50
CA LYS A 54 3.68 1.32 8.59
C LYS A 54 2.24 1.22 8.11
N TYR A 55 2.06 0.70 6.91
CA TYR A 55 0.78 0.50 6.27
C TYR A 55 0.55 -0.99 6.12
N ASP A 56 -0.70 -1.40 6.23
CA ASP A 56 -1.06 -2.80 6.04
C ASP A 56 -0.90 -3.19 4.57
N ALA A 57 -0.11 -4.25 4.33
CA ALA A 57 0.19 -4.71 2.97
C ALA A 57 -1.05 -5.22 2.24
N ASP A 58 -2.02 -5.81 2.96
CA ASP A 58 -3.28 -6.31 2.38
C ASP A 58 -4.18 -5.15 1.93
N MET A 59 -4.24 -4.09 2.74
CA MET A 59 -4.97 -2.85 2.39
C MET A 59 -4.36 -2.17 1.16
N VAL A 60 -3.02 -2.04 1.13
CA VAL A 60 -2.29 -1.49 -0.03
C VAL A 60 -2.51 -2.36 -1.28
N ALA A 61 -2.39 -3.68 -1.15
CA ALA A 61 -2.62 -4.61 -2.24
C ALA A 61 -4.03 -4.49 -2.82
N SER A 62 -5.02 -4.44 -1.93
CA SER A 62 -6.43 -4.35 -2.29
C SER A 62 -6.73 -3.04 -3.01
N ALA A 63 -6.16 -1.93 -2.54
CA ALA A 63 -6.29 -0.64 -3.21
C ALA A 63 -5.61 -0.62 -4.57
N ILE A 64 -4.39 -1.18 -4.72
CA ILE A 64 -3.71 -1.28 -6.02
C ILE A 64 -4.57 -2.07 -7.02
N VAL A 65 -5.09 -3.22 -6.60
CA VAL A 65 -5.94 -4.04 -7.48
C VAL A 65 -7.26 -3.34 -7.81
N ARG A 66 -7.85 -2.62 -6.85
CA ARG A 66 -9.06 -1.84 -7.08
C ARG A 66 -8.83 -0.72 -8.08
N ASP A 67 -7.71 0.00 -7.97
CA ASP A 67 -7.34 1.08 -8.90
C ASP A 67 -7.07 0.55 -10.31
N MET A 68 -6.33 -0.56 -10.42
CA MET A 68 -6.10 -1.25 -11.70
C MET A 68 -7.38 -1.82 -12.32
N SER A 69 -8.38 -2.19 -11.51
CA SER A 69 -9.66 -2.72 -12.01
C SER A 69 -10.61 -1.62 -12.50
N VAL A 70 -10.37 -0.36 -12.16
CA VAL A 70 -11.22 0.79 -12.53
C VAL A 70 -10.81 1.38 -13.90
N SER A 71 -9.76 0.88 -14.54
CA SER A 71 -9.32 1.29 -15.88
C SER A 71 -9.89 0.44 -17.03
N ALA A 72 -11.03 -0.23 -16.82
CA ALA A 72 -11.68 -1.10 -17.82
C ALA A 72 -12.94 -0.47 -18.40
#